data_AF-A0A7C3UWR1-F1
#
_entry.id   AF-A0A7C3UWR1-F1
#
_cell.length_a   1.000
_cell.length_b   1.000
_cell.length_c   1.000
_cell.angle_alpha   90.00
_cell.angle_beta   90.00
_cell.angle_gamma   90.00
#
_symmetry.space_group_name_H-M   'P 1'
#
loop_
_entity.id
_entity.type
_entity.pdbx_description
1 polymer ?
#
loop_
_entity_poly.entity_id
_entity_poly.type
_entity_poly.pdbx_seq_one_letter_code
_entity_poly.pdbx_strand_id
1 'polypeptide(L)'
;MRLCFTTPPNPPSAEVREFSQSQRRSSLRQPPSPSPNPCLLLINPWIYDVAAYDFFARPLGLLYLAGLLEAHGFDVRLLDCLAAPYARPGPYGTGRYPKEVLPPPAALAGFPRRYGRYGISEASFHQALTQMPPPAAILVTSLMT
;
A
#
# COMPACT_ATOMS: atom_id res chain seq x y z
N MET A 1 -71.57 2.19 -35.65
CA MET A 1 -71.12 3.58 -35.41
C MET A 1 -71.26 3.88 -33.93
N ARG A 2 -70.13 3.97 -33.19
CA ARG A 2 -69.97 4.30 -31.74
C ARG A 2 -70.71 3.39 -30.74
N LEU A 3 -70.25 3.12 -29.51
CA LEU A 3 -68.97 2.97 -28.80
C LEU A 3 -69.41 2.71 -27.34
N CYS A 4 -68.63 1.93 -26.58
CA CYS A 4 -68.53 1.96 -25.10
C CYS A 4 -69.68 1.33 -24.26
N PHE A 5 -69.46 0.69 -23.11
CA PHE A 5 -68.28 0.27 -22.35
C PHE A 5 -68.72 -0.93 -21.49
N THR A 6 -67.89 -1.97 -21.44
CA THR A 6 -67.98 -3.07 -20.47
C THR A 6 -67.28 -2.67 -19.17
N THR A 7 -67.90 -2.96 -18.02
CA THR A 7 -67.18 -3.36 -16.80
C THR A 7 -68.01 -4.45 -16.13
N PRO A 8 -67.38 -5.52 -15.63
CA PRO A 8 -67.24 -5.64 -14.18
C PRO A 8 -65.95 -6.41 -13.78
N PRO A 9 -65.80 -6.88 -12.53
CA PRO A 9 -65.34 -6.15 -11.37
C PRO A 9 -63.90 -6.56 -10.96
N ASN A 10 -63.33 -5.81 -10.01
CA ASN A 10 -62.07 -6.08 -9.33
C ASN A 10 -61.90 -7.54 -8.88
N PRO A 11 -60.72 -8.17 -9.08
CA PRO A 11 -60.32 -9.35 -8.32
C PRO A 11 -59.66 -8.96 -6.98
N PRO A 12 -59.77 -9.83 -5.96
CA PRO A 12 -59.19 -9.60 -4.65
C PRO A 12 -57.68 -9.88 -4.62
N SER A 13 -57.08 -9.24 -3.62
CA SER A 13 -55.78 -9.36 -3.00
C SER A 13 -54.98 -10.65 -3.22
N ALA A 14 -53.72 -10.42 -3.58
CA ALA A 14 -52.53 -10.93 -2.90
C ALA A 14 -52.47 -12.42 -2.57
N GLU A 15 -51.74 -13.16 -3.40
CA GLU A 15 -50.64 -14.02 -2.96
C GLU A 15 -49.86 -14.42 -4.22
N VAL A 16 -48.65 -14.95 -4.05
CA VAL A 16 -47.64 -15.25 -5.08
C VAL A 16 -46.71 -14.07 -5.40
N ARG A 17 -45.64 -13.98 -4.61
CA ARG A 17 -44.24 -13.89 -5.08
C ARG A 17 -43.28 -13.98 -3.89
N GLU A 18 -43.19 -15.17 -3.30
CA GLU A 18 -41.97 -15.59 -2.59
C GLU A 18 -40.87 -15.79 -3.64
N PHE A 19 -40.16 -14.75 -4.03
CA PHE A 19 -38.85 -14.90 -4.66
C PHE A 19 -38.12 -13.56 -4.56
N SER A 20 -36.88 -13.60 -4.05
CA SER A 20 -35.93 -12.49 -3.98
C SER A 20 -35.85 -11.70 -2.67
N GLN A 21 -35.60 -12.38 -1.55
CA GLN A 21 -34.85 -11.78 -0.43
C GLN A 21 -33.53 -12.49 -0.09
N SER A 22 -33.22 -13.62 -0.74
CA SER A 22 -31.95 -14.35 -0.49
C SER A 22 -30.77 -13.93 -1.38
N GLN A 23 -30.95 -13.02 -2.34
CA GLN A 23 -29.89 -12.64 -3.31
C GLN A 23 -29.24 -11.27 -3.09
N ARG A 24 -29.43 -10.62 -1.92
CA ARG A 24 -28.81 -9.30 -1.63
C ARG A 24 -27.90 -9.28 -0.40
N ARG A 25 -27.28 -10.41 -0.05
CA ARG A 25 -26.34 -10.50 1.08
C ARG A 25 -25.03 -11.27 0.80
N SER A 26 -24.63 -11.43 -0.46
CA SER A 26 -23.35 -12.09 -0.80
C SER A 26 -22.36 -11.25 -1.60
N SER A 27 -22.42 -9.92 -1.50
CA SER A 27 -21.37 -9.03 -2.02
C SER A 27 -20.43 -8.52 -0.94
N LEU A 28 -20.32 -9.23 0.19
CA LEU A 28 -19.12 -9.14 1.01
C LEU A 28 -17.97 -9.60 0.11
N ARG A 29 -17.13 -8.64 -0.29
CA ARG A 29 -15.91 -8.85 -1.07
C ARG A 29 -15.20 -10.07 -0.48
N GLN A 30 -15.16 -11.16 -1.24
CA GLN A 30 -14.28 -12.26 -0.89
C GLN A 30 -12.87 -11.69 -0.81
N PRO A 31 -12.11 -11.93 0.28
CA PRO A 31 -10.70 -11.61 0.27
C PRO A 31 -10.05 -12.34 -0.91
N PRO A 32 -9.02 -11.76 -1.55
CA PRO A 32 -8.34 -12.41 -2.66
C PRO A 32 -7.95 -13.82 -2.21
N SER A 33 -8.32 -14.83 -3.01
CA SER A 33 -7.88 -16.21 -2.81
C SER A 33 -6.36 -16.20 -2.60
N PRO A 34 -5.81 -16.92 -1.61
CA PRO A 34 -4.38 -16.92 -1.36
C PRO A 34 -3.67 -17.35 -2.65
N SER A 35 -2.71 -16.54 -3.08
CA SER A 35 -1.66 -17.02 -3.97
C SER A 35 -1.10 -18.31 -3.36
N PRO A 36 -0.77 -19.34 -4.17
CA PRO A 36 -0.30 -20.63 -3.63
C PRO A 36 0.95 -20.46 -2.75
N ASN A 37 1.67 -19.35 -2.94
CA ASN A 37 2.86 -18.99 -2.19
C ASN A 37 2.58 -17.83 -1.21
N PRO A 38 3.06 -17.92 0.03
CA PRO A 38 2.90 -16.84 1.01
C PRO A 38 3.70 -15.60 0.59
N CYS A 39 3.03 -14.44 0.66
CA CYS A 39 3.64 -13.14 0.38
C CYS A 39 4.49 -12.65 1.56
N LEU A 40 5.73 -12.24 1.30
CA LEU A 40 6.65 -11.63 2.26
C LEU A 40 6.94 -10.18 1.85
N LEU A 41 6.77 -9.25 2.78
CA LEU A 41 7.03 -7.83 2.55
C LEU A 41 8.37 -7.44 3.18
N LEU A 42 9.31 -6.98 2.36
CA LEU A 42 10.62 -6.49 2.75
C LEU A 42 10.61 -4.96 2.66
N ILE A 43 11.01 -4.28 3.74
CA ILE A 43 10.96 -2.82 3.85
C ILE A 43 12.36 -2.27 4.16
N ASN A 44 12.82 -1.35 3.32
CA ASN A 44 13.91 -0.45 3.67
C ASN A 44 13.29 0.87 4.17
N PRO A 45 13.40 1.23 5.46
CA PRO A 45 12.66 2.32 6.05
C PRO A 45 13.23 3.70 5.65
N TRP A 46 12.48 4.75 5.98
CA TRP A 46 12.96 6.12 5.82
C TRP A 46 14.13 6.44 6.74
N ILE A 47 14.94 7.41 6.32
CA ILE A 47 15.92 8.06 7.19
C ILE A 47 15.25 9.28 7.84
N TYR A 48 15.34 9.36 9.17
CA TYR A 48 14.92 10.53 9.92
C TYR A 48 16.14 11.23 10.50
N ASP A 49 16.54 12.34 9.89
CA ASP A 49 17.77 13.02 10.28
C ASP A 49 17.78 14.50 9.83
N VAL A 50 18.85 15.20 10.16
CA VAL A 50 19.15 16.56 9.70
C VAL A 50 19.73 16.58 8.29
N ALA A 51 20.43 15.52 7.88
CA ALA A 51 21.06 15.39 6.57
C ALA A 51 21.15 13.93 6.10
N ALA A 52 20.66 13.62 4.91
CA ALA A 52 20.87 12.34 4.25
C ALA A 52 21.24 12.55 2.77
N TYR A 53 22.15 11.74 2.26
CA TYR A 53 22.62 11.75 0.87
C TYR A 53 22.84 10.31 0.42
N ASP A 54 22.49 10.01 -0.82
CA ASP A 54 22.71 8.70 -1.42
C ASP A 54 24.17 8.59 -1.88
N PHE A 55 24.96 7.79 -1.15
CA PHE A 55 26.29 7.36 -1.56
C PHE A 55 26.29 5.89 -1.99
N PHE A 56 25.32 5.51 -2.81
CA PHE A 56 25.01 4.12 -3.19
C PHE A 56 24.42 3.30 -2.05
N ALA A 57 23.58 3.93 -1.22
CA ALA A 57 23.01 3.35 0.01
C ALA A 57 21.84 2.38 -0.29
N ARG A 58 22.07 1.40 -1.17
CA ARG A 58 21.08 0.36 -1.49
C ARG A 58 21.05 -0.70 -0.39
N PRO A 59 19.88 -1.24 -0.03
CA PRO A 59 19.76 -2.21 1.05
C PRO A 59 20.23 -3.61 0.60
N LEU A 60 21.53 -3.78 0.32
CA LEU A 60 22.09 -4.99 -0.29
C LEU A 60 21.72 -6.26 0.48
N GLY A 61 21.81 -6.24 1.81
CA GLY A 61 21.39 -7.37 2.65
C GLY A 61 19.92 -7.77 2.43
N LEU A 62 19.04 -6.78 2.29
CA LEU A 62 17.62 -7.01 2.01
C LEU A 62 17.42 -7.57 0.59
N LEU A 63 18.20 -7.11 -0.39
CA LEU A 63 18.16 -7.62 -1.76
C LEU A 63 18.66 -9.07 -1.86
N TYR A 64 19.71 -9.42 -1.11
CA TYR A 64 20.16 -10.81 -1.01
C TYR A 64 19.09 -11.72 -0.38
N LEU A 65 18.45 -11.25 0.71
CA LEU A 65 17.35 -11.98 1.33
C LEU A 65 16.16 -12.12 0.38
N ALA A 66 15.82 -11.08 -0.39
CA ALA A 66 14.77 -11.14 -1.38
C ALA A 66 15.03 -12.27 -2.40
N GLY A 67 16.21 -12.30 -3.02
CA GLY A 67 16.57 -13.33 -3.98
C GLY A 67 16.60 -14.75 -3.39
N LEU A 68 17.05 -14.91 -2.14
CA LEU A 68 17.01 -16.19 -1.43
C LEU A 68 15.57 -16.66 -1.21
N LEU A 69 14.69 -15.78 -0.73
CA LEU A 69 13.29 -16.10 -0.48
C LEU A 69 12.53 -16.43 -1.77
N GLU A 70 12.77 -15.67 -2.85
CA GLU A 70 12.22 -15.97 -4.18
C GLU A 70 12.65 -17.36 -4.67
N ALA A 71 13.94 -17.71 -4.50
CA ALA A 71 14.45 -19.04 -4.85
C ALA A 71 13.82 -20.19 -4.05
N HIS A 72 13.30 -19.91 -2.86
CA HIS A 72 12.55 -20.85 -2.02
C HIS A 72 11.03 -20.83 -2.29
N GLY A 73 10.57 -20.13 -3.32
CA GLY A 73 9.17 -20.12 -3.77
C GLY A 73 8.26 -19.16 -3.01
N PHE A 74 8.80 -18.19 -2.26
CA PHE A 74 7.99 -17.12 -1.67
C PHE A 74 7.62 -16.06 -2.71
N ASP A 75 6.45 -15.43 -2.56
CA ASP A 75 6.13 -14.19 -3.27
C ASP A 75 6.76 -13.03 -2.50
N VAL A 76 7.76 -12.36 -3.06
CA VAL A 76 8.51 -11.32 -2.37
C VAL A 76 8.14 -9.94 -2.90
N ARG A 77 7.79 -9.05 -1.97
CA ARG A 77 7.50 -7.64 -2.26
C ARG A 77 8.53 -6.78 -1.56
N LEU A 78 9.25 -5.97 -2.32
CA LEU A 78 10.19 -4.99 -1.77
C LEU A 78 9.57 -3.59 -1.80
N LEU A 79 9.55 -2.92 -0.64
CA LEU A 79 9.18 -1.52 -0.51
C LEU A 79 10.39 -0.75 0.03
N ASP A 80 11.08 -0.05 -0.87
CA ASP A 80 12.21 0.80 -0.52
C ASP A 80 11.77 2.26 -0.33
N CYS A 81 11.72 2.73 0.92
CA CYS A 81 11.35 4.09 1.23
C CYS A 81 12.35 5.12 0.69
N LEU A 82 13.60 4.73 0.41
CA LEU A 82 14.64 5.61 -0.12
C LEU A 82 14.69 5.63 -1.65
N ALA A 83 13.88 4.83 -2.35
CA ALA A 83 13.84 4.78 -3.81
C ALA A 83 13.18 6.00 -4.49
N ALA A 84 12.93 7.08 -3.75
CA ALA A 84 12.37 8.30 -4.31
C ALA A 84 13.35 8.98 -5.29
N PRO A 85 12.86 9.63 -6.36
CA PRO A 85 13.70 10.48 -7.20
C PRO A 85 14.45 11.52 -6.37
N TYR A 86 15.74 11.73 -6.66
CA TYR A 86 16.55 12.69 -5.92
C TYR A 86 16.01 14.11 -6.06
N ALA A 87 15.91 14.83 -4.95
CA ALA A 87 15.62 16.26 -4.97
C ALA A 87 16.77 17.07 -5.58
N ARG A 88 18.01 16.58 -5.44
CA ARG A 88 19.18 17.10 -6.16
C ARG A 88 20.04 15.95 -6.65
N PRO A 89 19.93 15.58 -7.95
CA PRO A 89 20.78 14.58 -8.56
C PRO A 89 22.26 15.00 -8.56
N GLY A 90 23.14 14.04 -8.34
CA GLY A 90 24.60 14.15 -8.51
C GLY A 90 25.07 13.46 -9.79
N PRO A 91 26.37 13.60 -10.13
CA PRO A 91 26.92 13.14 -11.42
C PRO A 91 27.04 11.62 -11.59
N TYR A 92 26.80 10.81 -10.55
CA TYR A 92 27.07 9.36 -10.57
C TYR A 92 25.87 8.51 -10.13
N GLY A 93 24.65 8.94 -10.42
CA GLY A 93 23.45 8.25 -9.93
C GLY A 93 23.30 8.33 -8.41
N THR A 94 24.01 9.26 -7.78
CA THR A 94 23.90 9.66 -6.38
C THR A 94 23.05 10.92 -6.26
N GLY A 95 22.70 11.34 -5.05
CA GLY A 95 21.95 12.58 -4.89
C GLY A 95 21.43 12.82 -3.48
N ARG A 96 20.89 14.02 -3.27
CA ARG A 96 20.12 14.31 -2.06
C ARG A 96 18.74 13.70 -2.19
N TYR A 97 18.37 12.88 -1.20
CA TYR A 97 16.99 12.44 -1.05
C TYR A 97 16.04 13.63 -0.89
N PRO A 98 14.80 13.53 -1.38
CA PRO A 98 13.75 14.47 -1.02
C PRO A 98 13.54 14.46 0.49
N LYS A 99 13.40 15.65 1.07
CA LYS A 99 13.24 15.85 2.51
C LYS A 99 11.88 16.46 2.81
N GLU A 100 11.12 15.81 3.66
CA GLU A 100 9.98 16.39 4.35
C GLU A 100 10.42 16.90 5.73
N VAL A 101 10.25 18.19 6.00
CA VAL A 101 10.67 18.78 7.27
C VAL A 101 9.67 18.38 8.36
N LEU A 102 10.18 17.83 9.45
CA LEU A 102 9.38 17.41 10.60
C LEU A 102 9.83 18.16 11.86
N PRO A 103 8.95 18.29 12.86
CA PRO A 103 9.37 18.75 14.18
C PRO A 103 10.52 17.89 14.70
N PRO A 104 11.61 18.48 15.21
CA PRO A 104 12.69 17.71 15.80
C PRO A 104 12.17 16.95 17.04
N PRO A 105 12.69 15.76 17.32
CA PRO A 105 12.44 15.10 18.61
C PRO A 105 12.97 15.98 19.75
N ALA A 106 12.46 15.78 20.97
CA ALA A 106 12.82 16.60 22.13
C ALA A 106 14.34 16.72 22.35
N ALA A 107 15.08 15.62 22.11
CA ALA A 107 16.54 15.58 22.19
C ALA A 107 17.26 16.52 21.20
N LEU A 108 16.59 16.96 20.13
CA LEU A 108 17.12 17.83 19.07
C LEU A 108 16.39 19.19 18.98
N ALA A 109 15.54 19.54 19.96
CA ALA A 109 14.70 20.74 19.89
C ALA A 109 15.46 22.07 19.74
N GLY A 110 16.70 22.13 20.23
CA GLY A 110 17.58 23.31 20.10
C GLY A 110 18.60 23.21 18.96
N PHE A 111 18.59 22.13 18.16
CA PHE A 111 19.57 21.95 17.11
C PHE A 111 19.29 22.89 15.93
N PRO A 112 20.28 23.65 15.41
CA PRO A 112 20.03 24.72 14.45
C PRO A 112 19.65 24.22 13.04
N ARG A 113 19.73 22.92 12.78
CA ARG A 113 19.38 22.34 11.47
C ARG A 113 17.99 21.73 11.50
N ARG A 114 17.31 21.82 10.35
CA ARG A 114 15.99 21.24 10.15
C ARG A 114 16.09 19.72 10.19
N TYR A 115 15.39 19.10 11.13
CA TYR A 115 15.13 17.66 11.15
C TYR A 115 14.07 17.30 10.10
N GLY A 116 14.06 16.06 9.64
CA GLY A 116 13.03 15.61 8.72
C GLY A 116 13.22 14.20 8.22
N ARG A 117 12.22 13.75 7.45
CA ARG A 117 12.14 12.43 6.86
C ARG A 117 12.63 12.47 5.42
N TYR A 118 13.45 11.51 5.04
CA TYR A 118 14.03 11.39 3.70
C TYR A 118 13.48 10.17 2.98
N GLY A 119 13.08 10.36 1.72
CA GLY A 119 12.55 9.30 0.87
C GLY A 119 11.15 9.59 0.32
N ILE A 120 10.40 8.54 -0.02
CA ILE A 120 9.05 8.65 -0.57
C ILE A 120 8.06 9.29 0.42
N SER A 121 6.98 9.88 -0.06
CA SER A 121 5.93 10.42 0.81
C SER A 121 5.22 9.31 1.60
N GLU A 122 4.61 9.63 2.75
CA GLU A 122 3.80 8.66 3.50
C GLU A 122 2.60 8.22 2.65
N ALA A 123 1.99 9.14 1.91
CA ALA A 123 0.91 8.84 0.98
C ALA A 123 1.33 7.80 -0.07
N SER A 124 2.52 7.94 -0.66
CA SER A 124 3.07 6.96 -1.62
C SER A 124 3.30 5.59 -0.99
N PHE A 125 3.78 5.56 0.25
CA PHE A 125 3.97 4.31 0.99
C PHE A 125 2.64 3.62 1.29
N HIS A 126 1.65 4.35 1.80
CA HIS A 126 0.30 3.82 2.03
C HIS A 126 -0.34 3.32 0.73
N GLN A 127 -0.21 4.07 -0.36
CA GLN A 127 -0.68 3.64 -1.67
C GLN A 127 -0.03 2.33 -2.09
N ALA A 128 1.30 2.20 -1.97
CA ALA A 128 1.99 0.95 -2.27
C ALA A 128 1.47 -0.22 -1.42
N LEU A 129 1.29 -0.02 -0.11
CA LEU A 129 0.73 -1.04 0.79
C LEU A 129 -0.68 -1.49 0.36
N THR A 130 -1.55 -0.56 -0.03
CA THR A 130 -2.92 -0.91 -0.46
C THR A 130 -2.99 -1.67 -1.78
N GLN A 131 -1.93 -1.65 -2.58
CA GLN A 131 -1.84 -2.37 -3.85
C GLN A 131 -1.28 -3.79 -3.69
N MET A 132 -0.94 -4.20 -2.48
CA MET A 132 -0.35 -5.51 -2.19
C MET A 132 -1.31 -6.41 -1.41
N PRO A 133 -1.23 -7.73 -1.59
CA PRO A 133 -1.94 -8.65 -0.72
C PRO A 133 -1.41 -8.54 0.71
N PRO A 134 -2.22 -8.89 1.73
CA PRO A 134 -1.75 -8.96 3.12
C PRO A 134 -0.52 -9.88 3.23
N PRO A 135 0.63 -9.38 3.72
CA PRO A 135 1.83 -10.19 3.83
C PRO A 135 1.72 -11.18 5.00
N ALA A 136 2.29 -12.37 4.84
CA ALA A 136 2.43 -13.37 5.88
C ALA A 136 3.51 -12.99 6.92
N ALA A 137 4.54 -12.26 6.48
CA ALA A 137 5.53 -11.66 7.37
C ALA A 137 6.09 -10.36 6.77
N ILE A 138 6.61 -9.49 7.66
CA ILE A 138 7.24 -8.23 7.30
C ILE A 138 8.68 -8.24 7.83
N LEU A 139 9.64 -8.01 6.94
CA LEU A 139 11.06 -7.91 7.25
C LEU A 139 11.49 -6.46 7.05
N VAL A 140 12.16 -5.87 8.05
CA VAL A 140 12.60 -4.47 8.01
C VAL A 140 14.11 -4.43 8.18
N THR A 141 14.81 -3.61 7.40
CA THR A 141 16.25 -3.39 7.60
C THR A 141 16.51 -2.63 8.89
N SER A 142 17.58 -3.00 9.60
CA SER A 142 17.96 -2.40 10.89
C SER A 142 19.25 -1.57 10.83
N LEU A 143 19.96 -1.57 9.70
CA LEU A 143 21.28 -0.96 9.55
C LEU A 143 21.41 -0.26 8.21
N MET A 144 22.06 0.91 8.24
CA MET A 144 22.74 1.50 7.10
C MET A 144 24.10 0.80 6.99
N THR A 145 24.30 -0.04 5.98
CA THR A 145 25.64 -0.40 5.49
C THR A 145 26.00 0.50 4.33
#